data_AF-A0AAU3W5D7-F1
#
_entry.id   AF-A0AAU3W5D7-F1
#
_cell.length_a   1.000
_cell.length_b   1.000
_cell.length_c   1.000
_cell.angle_alpha   90.00
_cell.angle_beta   90.00
_cell.angle_gamma   90.00
#
_symmetry.space_group_name_H-M   'P 1'
#
loop_
_entity.id
_entity.type
_entity.pdbx_description
1 polymer ?
#
loop_
_entity_poly.entity_id
_entity_poly.type
_entity_poly.pdbx_seq_one_letter_code
_entity_poly.pdbx_strand_id
1 'polypeptide(L)'
;MDTPRRAQLVMDVLQHAVNGDHDRTVQVMGEIAAASTGEQMYGVCCAFAEAARQTLVRLYGHPSPEGLWALAAPDPADGPQHPAHAFSLRFITAYANGDMPTCQALYLAAASASADDFEHSVVALVGDVAHLACVALQELAADSEKPAQHPH
;
A
#
# COMPACT_ATOMS: atom_id res chain seq x y z
N MET A 1 4.75 21.06 2.97
CA MET A 1 3.56 20.93 2.10
C MET A 1 2.28 20.89 2.93
N ASP A 2 1.18 21.49 2.45
CA ASP A 2 -0.13 21.45 3.11
C ASP A 2 -0.84 20.09 2.91
N THR A 3 -1.75 19.75 3.83
CA THR A 3 -2.39 18.42 3.87
C THR A 3 -3.20 18.07 2.61
N PRO A 4 -4.01 18.98 2.03
CA PRO A 4 -4.77 18.66 0.81
C PRO A 4 -3.87 18.37 -0.38
N ARG A 5 -2.81 19.16 -0.58
CA ARG A 5 -1.84 18.93 -1.67
C ARG A 5 -1.14 17.58 -1.53
N ARG A 6 -0.76 17.20 -0.32
CA ARG A 6 -0.15 15.89 -0.04
C ARG A 6 -1.09 14.74 -0.35
N ALA A 7 -2.36 14.85 0.05
CA ALA A 7 -3.37 13.85 -0.27
C ALA A 7 -3.56 13.68 -1.78
N GLN A 8 -3.59 14.78 -2.54
CA GLN A 8 -3.65 14.71 -3.99
C GLN A 8 -2.46 13.98 -4.58
N LEU A 9 -1.23 14.31 -4.16
CA LEU A 9 -0.03 13.65 -4.69
C LEU A 9 0.00 12.15 -4.34
N VAL A 10 -0.48 11.75 -3.15
CA VAL A 10 -0.65 10.33 -2.80
C VAL A 10 -1.59 9.62 -3.77
N MET A 11 -2.73 10.23 -4.10
CA MET A 11 -3.66 9.68 -5.07
C MET A 11 -3.05 9.60 -6.47
N ASP A 12 -2.31 10.63 -6.89
CA ASP A 12 -1.62 10.66 -8.18
C ASP A 12 -0.57 9.55 -8.28
N VAL A 13 0.22 9.31 -7.22
CA VAL A 13 1.19 8.20 -7.13
C VAL A 13 0.49 6.86 -7.34
N LEU A 14 -0.59 6.61 -6.60
CA LEU A 14 -1.33 5.35 -6.70
C LEU A 14 -1.96 5.16 -8.08
N GLN A 15 -2.52 6.22 -8.66
CA GLN A 15 -3.09 6.18 -10.00
C GLN A 15 -2.03 5.81 -11.04
N HIS A 16 -0.87 6.47 -11.01
CA HIS A 16 0.23 6.14 -11.93
C HIS A 16 0.77 4.73 -11.71
N ALA A 17 0.89 4.30 -10.45
CA ALA A 17 1.38 2.96 -10.13
C ALA A 17 0.42 1.86 -10.62
N VAL A 18 -0.89 2.05 -10.46
CA VAL A 18 -1.93 1.14 -10.97
C VAL A 18 -1.93 1.08 -12.50
N ASN A 19 -1.67 2.21 -13.18
CA ASN A 19 -1.57 2.26 -14.64
C ASN A 19 -0.25 1.71 -15.20
N GLY A 20 0.72 1.38 -14.35
CA GLY A 20 2.06 0.95 -14.76
C GLY A 20 2.97 2.10 -15.25
N ASP A 21 2.60 3.35 -15.00
CA ASP A 21 3.36 4.55 -15.39
C ASP A 21 4.53 4.80 -14.43
N HIS A 22 5.54 3.91 -14.45
CA HIS A 22 6.65 3.92 -13.49
C HIS A 22 7.38 5.28 -13.42
N ASP A 23 7.69 5.88 -14.56
CA ASP A 23 8.38 7.18 -14.62
C ASP A 23 7.60 8.29 -13.88
N ARG A 24 6.27 8.29 -14.03
CA ARG A 24 5.40 9.26 -13.35
C ARG A 24 5.28 8.96 -11.87
N THR A 25 5.16 7.71 -11.48
CA THR A 25 5.18 7.30 -10.07
C THR A 25 6.45 7.80 -9.38
N VAL A 26 7.64 7.57 -9.97
CA VAL A 26 8.92 8.03 -9.40
C VAL A 26 8.99 9.55 -9.36
N GLN A 27 8.55 10.24 -10.41
CA GLN A 27 8.52 11.71 -10.45
C GLN A 27 7.70 12.28 -9.29
N VAL A 28 6.45 11.84 -9.12
CA VAL A 28 5.55 12.37 -8.08
C VAL A 28 6.04 11.98 -6.68
N MET A 29 6.59 10.78 -6.51
CA MET A 29 7.24 10.38 -5.26
C MET A 29 8.43 11.26 -4.90
N GLY A 30 9.26 11.63 -5.88
CA GLY A 30 10.36 12.59 -5.69
C GLY A 30 9.86 13.97 -5.23
N GLU A 31 8.76 14.46 -5.80
CA GLU A 31 8.12 15.71 -5.36
C GLU A 31 7.63 15.63 -3.92
N ILE A 32 6.99 14.51 -3.53
CA ILE A 32 6.54 14.29 -2.16
C ILE A 32 7.74 14.27 -1.21
N ALA A 33 8.80 13.51 -1.53
CA ALA A 33 9.98 13.36 -0.69
C ALA A 33 10.71 14.69 -0.50
N ALA A 34 10.87 15.48 -1.56
CA ALA A 34 11.51 16.80 -1.48
C ALA A 34 10.70 17.83 -0.67
N ALA A 35 9.37 17.71 -0.64
CA ALA A 35 8.47 18.67 0.00
C ALA A 35 7.99 18.24 1.40
N SER A 36 8.42 17.07 1.89
CA SER A 36 7.95 16.45 3.13
C SER A 36 9.04 16.35 4.20
N THR A 37 8.66 16.60 5.46
CA THR A 37 9.47 16.19 6.62
C THR A 37 9.33 14.69 6.89
N GLY A 38 10.15 14.12 7.77
CA GLY A 38 10.02 12.71 8.19
C GLY A 38 8.62 12.38 8.73
N GLU A 39 8.07 13.24 9.61
CA GLU A 39 6.69 13.05 10.11
C GLU A 39 5.64 13.11 9.00
N GLN A 40 5.85 13.97 7.99
CA GLN A 40 4.96 14.05 6.85
C GLN A 40 5.05 12.80 5.96
N MET A 41 6.25 12.25 5.79
CA MET A 41 6.47 10.98 5.09
C MET A 41 5.85 9.78 5.82
N TYR A 42 5.84 9.78 7.15
CA TYR A 42 5.06 8.79 7.91
C TYR A 42 3.57 8.89 7.56
N GLY A 43 3.02 10.11 7.52
CA GLY A 43 1.64 10.33 7.08
C GLY A 43 1.35 9.87 5.65
N VAL A 44 2.33 10.00 4.74
CA VAL A 44 2.24 9.47 3.37
C VAL A 44 2.16 7.94 3.38
N CYS A 45 3.02 7.26 4.15
CA CYS A 45 2.99 5.80 4.29
C CYS A 45 1.65 5.31 4.84
N CYS A 46 1.12 5.98 5.86
CA CYS A 46 -0.21 5.70 6.40
C CYS A 46 -1.32 5.88 5.35
N ALA A 47 -1.23 6.90 4.49
CA ALA A 47 -2.21 7.12 3.43
C ALA A 47 -2.19 6.01 2.37
N PHE A 48 -1.00 5.51 2.00
CA PHE A 48 -0.90 4.33 1.14
C PHE A 48 -1.46 3.07 1.81
N ALA A 49 -1.16 2.85 3.09
CA ALA A 49 -1.69 1.71 3.84
C ALA A 49 -3.22 1.79 4.03
N GLU A 50 -3.79 2.99 4.17
CA GLU A 50 -5.24 3.21 4.17
C GLU A 50 -5.88 2.84 2.83
N ALA A 51 -5.25 3.19 1.71
CA ALA A 51 -5.71 2.77 0.39
C ALA A 51 -5.71 1.23 0.27
N ALA A 52 -4.66 0.55 0.72
CA ALA A 52 -4.63 -0.91 0.78
C ALA A 52 -5.73 -1.49 1.69
N ARG A 53 -5.95 -0.93 2.88
CA ARG A 53 -7.03 -1.35 3.79
C ARG A 53 -8.40 -1.22 3.14
N GLN A 54 -8.68 -0.11 2.45
CA GLN A 54 -9.93 0.09 1.73
C GLN A 54 -10.11 -0.91 0.59
N THR A 55 -9.04 -1.22 -0.13
CA THR A 55 -9.03 -2.27 -1.16
C THR A 55 -9.35 -3.65 -0.57
N LEU A 56 -8.74 -4.01 0.55
CA LEU A 56 -9.02 -5.28 1.25
C LEU A 56 -10.46 -5.37 1.72
N VAL A 57 -10.99 -4.30 2.33
CA VAL A 57 -12.40 -4.22 2.74
C VAL A 57 -13.34 -4.34 1.55
N ARG A 58 -12.96 -3.79 0.39
CA ARG A 58 -13.77 -3.90 -0.83
C ARG A 58 -13.78 -5.32 -1.40
N LEU A 59 -12.65 -6.03 -1.33
CA LEU A 59 -12.51 -7.40 -1.82
C LEU A 59 -13.16 -8.44 -0.92
N TYR A 60 -12.94 -8.35 0.39
CA TYR A 60 -13.27 -9.42 1.32
C TYR A 60 -14.31 -9.02 2.38
N GLY A 61 -14.79 -7.77 2.34
CA GLY A 61 -15.64 -7.19 3.38
C GLY A 61 -14.85 -6.75 4.61
N HIS A 62 -15.57 -6.28 5.62
CA HIS A 62 -14.94 -5.94 6.90
C HIS A 62 -14.59 -7.23 7.66
N PRO A 63 -13.42 -7.27 8.34
CA PRO A 63 -13.14 -8.37 9.24
C PRO A 63 -14.18 -8.40 10.37
N SER A 64 -14.45 -9.59 10.90
CA SER A 64 -15.26 -9.72 12.11
C SER A 64 -14.56 -9.02 13.28
N PRO A 65 -15.25 -8.72 14.40
CA PRO A 65 -14.63 -8.05 15.55
C PRO A 65 -13.40 -8.78 16.13
N GLU A 66 -13.30 -10.10 15.93
CA GLU A 66 -12.17 -10.93 16.35
C GLU A 66 -11.22 -11.26 15.17
N GLY A 67 -11.57 -10.87 13.95
CA GLY A 67 -10.82 -11.13 12.74
C GLY A 67 -9.67 -10.14 12.56
N LEU A 68 -8.53 -10.65 12.10
CA LEU A 68 -7.38 -9.86 11.73
C LEU A 68 -7.06 -10.06 10.25
N TRP A 69 -6.61 -9.00 9.61
CA TRP A 69 -5.98 -9.10 8.30
C TRP A 69 -4.64 -9.81 8.44
N ALA A 70 -4.41 -10.78 7.57
CA ALA A 70 -3.12 -11.43 7.40
C ALA A 70 -2.77 -11.40 5.91
N LEU A 71 -1.86 -10.50 5.54
CA LEU A 71 -1.28 -10.52 4.20
C LEU A 71 -0.19 -11.58 4.16
N ALA A 72 -0.34 -12.54 3.26
CA ALA A 72 0.66 -13.59 3.09
C ALA A 72 2.00 -12.96 2.70
N ALA A 73 3.05 -13.31 3.44
CA ALA A 73 4.39 -13.18 2.90
C ALA A 73 4.49 -14.15 1.71
N PRO A 74 5.13 -13.75 0.59
CA PRO A 74 5.36 -14.66 -0.54
C PRO A 74 6.13 -15.91 -0.10
N ASP A 75 5.93 -17.00 -0.84
CA ASP A 75 6.48 -18.30 -0.47
C ASP A 75 8.02 -18.21 -0.45
N PRO A 76 8.71 -18.70 0.59
CA PRO A 76 10.18 -18.80 0.58
C PRO A 76 10.74 -19.52 -0.66
N ALA A 77 9.95 -20.37 -1.31
CA ALA A 77 10.28 -21.02 -2.58
C ALA A 77 10.36 -20.05 -3.78
N ASP A 78 9.77 -18.86 -3.69
CA ASP A 78 9.80 -17.83 -4.74
C ASP A 78 11.15 -17.08 -4.81
N GLY A 79 12.09 -17.42 -3.92
CA GLY A 79 13.46 -16.89 -3.92
C GLY A 79 13.69 -15.76 -2.92
N PRO A 80 14.91 -15.19 -2.87
CA PRO A 80 15.27 -14.15 -1.91
C PRO A 80 14.46 -12.89 -2.18
N GLN A 81 13.56 -12.54 -1.25
CA GLN A 81 12.85 -11.27 -1.31
C GLN A 81 13.75 -10.12 -0.91
N HIS A 82 13.59 -8.99 -1.62
CA HIS A 82 14.14 -7.73 -1.15
C HIS A 82 13.47 -7.38 0.20
N PRO A 83 14.24 -7.05 1.26
CA PRO A 83 13.72 -6.74 2.60
C PRO A 83 12.62 -5.65 2.62
N ALA A 84 12.60 -4.78 1.61
CA ALA A 84 11.58 -3.75 1.41
C ALA A 84 10.14 -4.30 1.30
N HIS A 85 9.93 -5.46 0.68
CA HIS A 85 8.59 -6.07 0.62
C HIS A 85 8.14 -6.57 2.00
N ALA A 86 9.07 -7.10 2.80
CA ALA A 86 8.76 -7.49 4.18
C ALA A 86 8.38 -6.28 5.04
N PHE A 87 9.03 -5.13 4.84
CA PHE A 87 8.59 -3.87 5.45
C PHE A 87 7.17 -3.52 5.00
N SER A 88 6.93 -3.46 3.69
CA SER A 88 5.64 -3.06 3.11
C SER A 88 4.48 -3.91 3.63
N LEU A 89 4.56 -5.24 3.51
CA LEU A 89 3.50 -6.15 3.94
C LEU A 89 3.22 -6.06 5.44
N ARG A 90 4.26 -5.91 6.26
CA ARG A 90 4.10 -5.71 7.72
C ARG A 90 3.47 -4.36 8.02
N PHE A 91 3.85 -3.31 7.32
CA PHE A 91 3.30 -1.97 7.51
C PHE A 91 1.82 -1.92 7.15
N ILE A 92 1.44 -2.45 5.98
CA ILE A 92 0.04 -2.54 5.55
C ILE A 92 -0.76 -3.39 6.55
N THR A 93 -0.24 -4.54 6.96
CA THR A 93 -0.93 -5.43 7.91
C THR A 93 -1.14 -4.78 9.27
N ALA A 94 -0.10 -4.15 9.82
CA ALA A 94 -0.20 -3.42 11.09
C ALA A 94 -1.24 -2.31 10.99
N TYR A 95 -1.19 -1.51 9.92
CA TYR A 95 -2.13 -0.41 9.70
C TYR A 95 -3.57 -0.91 9.53
N ALA A 96 -3.78 -1.95 8.72
CA ALA A 96 -5.09 -2.53 8.47
C ALA A 96 -5.75 -3.11 9.74
N ASN A 97 -4.92 -3.56 10.69
CA ASN A 97 -5.35 -4.05 12.01
C ASN A 97 -5.39 -2.97 13.10
N GLY A 98 -5.10 -1.71 12.77
CA GLY A 98 -5.11 -0.60 13.74
C GLY A 98 -3.92 -0.57 14.70
N ASP A 99 -2.87 -1.34 14.45
CA ASP A 99 -1.64 -1.36 15.25
C ASP A 99 -0.70 -0.20 14.87
N MET A 100 -1.11 1.00 15.29
CA MET A 100 -0.36 2.23 15.07
C MET A 100 1.03 2.24 15.74
N PRO A 101 1.23 1.71 16.96
CA PRO A 101 2.56 1.56 17.53
C PRO A 101 3.52 0.77 16.64
N THR A 102 3.07 -0.35 16.06
CA THR A 102 3.88 -1.14 15.13
C THR A 102 4.13 -0.39 13.83
N CYS A 103 3.14 0.32 13.28
CA CYS A 103 3.35 1.19 12.10
C CYS A 103 4.47 2.20 12.34
N GLN A 104 4.43 2.88 13.48
CA GLN A 104 5.44 3.87 13.84
C GLN A 104 6.82 3.23 14.02
N ALA A 105 6.91 2.08 14.70
CA ALA A 105 8.16 1.36 14.90
C ALA A 105 8.79 0.91 13.57
N LEU A 106 7.98 0.36 12.65
CA LEU A 106 8.43 -0.03 11.31
C LEU A 106 8.94 1.17 10.53
N TYR A 107 8.19 2.29 10.53
CA TYR A 107 8.61 3.51 9.85
C TYR A 107 9.93 4.05 10.41
N LEU A 108 10.08 4.13 11.74
CA LEU A 108 11.30 4.61 12.37
C LEU A 108 12.50 3.70 12.07
N ALA A 109 12.28 2.38 12.03
CA ALA A 109 13.32 1.42 11.66
C ALA A 109 13.79 1.63 10.22
N ALA A 110 12.86 1.80 9.28
CA ALA A 110 13.19 2.09 7.88
C ALA A 110 13.86 3.46 7.72
N ALA A 111 13.35 4.50 8.40
CA ALA A 111 13.90 5.86 8.33
C ALA A 111 15.28 6.01 9.00
N SER A 112 15.63 5.09 9.92
CA SER A 112 16.95 5.04 10.56
C SER A 112 17.95 4.17 9.79
N ALA A 113 17.52 3.50 8.72
CA ALA A 113 18.39 2.74 7.83
C ALA A 113 19.11 3.68 6.82
N SER A 114 19.74 3.10 5.79
CA SER A 114 20.30 3.91 4.72
C SER A 114 19.19 4.61 3.91
N ALA A 115 19.52 5.73 3.26
CA ALA A 115 18.56 6.44 2.40
C ALA A 115 18.01 5.52 1.29
N ASP A 116 18.88 4.69 0.71
CA ASP A 116 18.52 3.70 -0.30
C ASP A 116 17.54 2.65 0.27
N ASP A 117 17.78 2.13 1.48
CA ASP A 117 16.87 1.16 2.11
C ASP A 117 15.48 1.76 2.41
N PHE A 118 15.46 3.02 2.85
CA PHE A 118 14.22 3.75 3.08
C PHE A 118 13.45 3.97 1.76
N GLU A 119 14.14 4.39 0.70
CA GLU A 119 13.55 4.56 -0.62
C GLU A 119 12.96 3.24 -1.14
N HIS A 120 13.73 2.15 -1.11
CA HIS A 120 13.23 0.83 -1.51
C HIS A 120 11.99 0.42 -0.71
N SER A 121 11.96 0.69 0.60
CA SER A 121 10.83 0.39 1.48
C SER A 121 9.55 1.13 1.07
N VAL A 122 9.67 2.42 0.74
CA VAL A 122 8.53 3.23 0.28
C VAL A 122 8.08 2.83 -1.13
N VAL A 123 9.02 2.53 -2.04
CA VAL A 123 8.71 2.02 -3.39
C VAL A 123 7.98 0.68 -3.31
N ALA A 124 8.44 -0.25 -2.47
CA ALA A 124 7.76 -1.52 -2.25
C ALA A 124 6.35 -1.33 -1.69
N LEU A 125 6.16 -0.39 -0.76
CA LEU A 125 4.84 -0.03 -0.23
C LEU A 125 3.89 0.42 -1.33
N VAL A 126 4.32 1.34 -2.20
CA VAL A 126 3.51 1.80 -3.34
C VAL A 126 3.20 0.64 -4.30
N GLY A 127 4.20 -0.19 -4.60
CA GLY A 127 4.06 -1.34 -5.49
C GLY A 127 3.04 -2.37 -4.97
N ASP A 128 3.12 -2.75 -3.70
CA ASP A 128 2.20 -3.73 -3.10
C ASP A 128 0.78 -3.18 -3.00
N VAL A 129 0.61 -1.88 -2.68
CA VAL A 129 -0.70 -1.22 -2.66
C VAL A 129 -1.32 -1.16 -4.07
N ALA A 130 -0.51 -0.80 -5.08
CA ALA A 130 -0.95 -0.78 -6.47
C ALA A 130 -1.33 -2.18 -6.96
N HIS A 131 -0.54 -3.20 -6.60
CA HIS A 131 -0.84 -4.59 -6.91
C HIS A 131 -2.19 -5.02 -6.31
N LEU A 132 -2.43 -4.75 -5.01
CA LEU A 132 -3.71 -5.02 -4.37
C LEU A 132 -4.87 -4.31 -5.10
N ALA A 133 -4.68 -3.05 -5.48
CA ALA A 133 -5.70 -2.29 -6.20
C ALA A 133 -6.00 -2.89 -7.59
N CYS A 134 -4.97 -3.32 -8.32
CA CYS A 134 -5.12 -4.01 -9.61
C CYS A 134 -5.90 -5.32 -9.46
N VAL A 135 -5.56 -6.14 -8.47
CA VAL A 135 -6.29 -7.38 -8.16
C VAL A 135 -7.76 -7.07 -7.87
N ALA A 136 -8.04 -6.05 -7.06
CA ALA A 136 -9.41 -5.66 -6.77
C ALA A 136 -10.20 -5.21 -8.00
N LEU A 137 -9.59 -4.43 -8.89
CA LEU A 137 -10.23 -4.01 -10.14
C LEU A 137 -10.54 -5.21 -11.05
N GLN A 138 -9.64 -6.19 -11.11
CA GLN A 138 -9.83 -7.41 -11.91
C GLN A 138 -10.96 -8.29 -11.36
N GLU A 139 -10.99 -8.53 -10.05
CA GLU A 139 -12.05 -9.32 -9.40
C GLU A 139 -13.43 -8.67 -9.56
N LEU A 140 -13.53 -7.35 -9.39
CA LEU A 140 -14.79 -6.61 -9.55
C LEU A 140 -15.29 -6.60 -10.99
N ALA A 141 -14.39 -6.55 -11.98
CA ALA A 141 -14.74 -6.70 -13.38
C ALA A 141 -15.29 -8.10 -13.66
N ALA A 142 -14.63 -9.15 -13.16
CA ALA A 142 -15.06 -10.54 -13.33
C ALA A 142 -16.42 -10.84 -12.68
N ASP A 143 -16.72 -10.24 -11.51
CA ASP A 143 -18.03 -10.40 -10.87
C ASP A 143 -19.15 -9.66 -11.61
N SER A 144 -18.84 -8.55 -12.28
CA SER A 144 -19.81 -7.80 -13.11
C SER A 144 -20.19 -8.56 -14.39
N GLU A 145 -19.36 -9.48 -14.85
CA GLU A 145 -19.56 -10.27 -16.07
C GLU A 145 -20.30 -11.60 -15.82
N LYS A 146 -20.49 -12.04 -14.57
CA LYS A 146 -21.29 -13.24 -14.27
C LYS A 146 -22.78 -12.97 -14.57
N PRO A 147 -23.40 -13.64 -15.57
CA PRO A 147 -24.81 -13.45 -15.85
C PRO A 147 -25.64 -13.92 -14.64
N ALA A 148 -26.63 -13.13 -14.26
CA ALA A 148 -27.56 -13.47 -13.19
C ALA A 148 -28.13 -14.87 -13.43
N GLN A 149 -27.82 -15.81 -12.54
CA GLN A 149 -28.47 -17.11 -12.56
C GLN A 149 -29.97 -16.88 -12.35
N HIS A 150 -30.73 -16.97 -13.43
CA HIS A 150 -32.18 -16.96 -13.36
C HIS A 150 -32.63 -18.17 -12.53
N PRO A 151 -33.38 -17.97 -11.43
CA PRO A 151 -34.00 -19.08 -10.74
C PRO A 151 -35.06 -19.68 -11.68
N HIS A 152 -34.89 -20.95 -12.01
CA HIS A 152 -35.91 -21.78 -12.65
C HIS A 152 -36.94 -22.23 -11.62
#